data_AF-A0A6J4J871-F1
#
_entry.id   AF-A0A6J4J871-F1
#
_cell.length_a   1.000
_cell.length_b   1.000
_cell.length_c   1.000
_cell.angle_alpha   90.00
_cell.angle_beta   90.00
_cell.angle_gamma   90.00
#
_symmetry.space_group_name_H-M   'P 1'
#
loop_
_entity.id
_entity.type
_entity.pdbx_description
1 polymer ?
#
loop_
_entity_poly.entity_id
_entity_poly.type
_entity_poly.pdbx_seq_one_letter_code
_entity_poly.pdbx_strand_id
1 'polypeptide(L)'
;MSTPCDYIADNMGELFECSPINGRTRIRTPYLYPDGDVIDVFLASDGYPSTLTDFGDTLGWLWTQTVSNRRTNRQQRLVQDVCRTHGVELYRGMLTIRVDAPSQLPDAVTRLSQAALRVSDLWFTFRSQTTASINEEVEEFLTGLNIGFERGERLI
;
A
#
# COMPACT_ATOMS: atom_id res chain seq x y z
N MET A 1 20.97 13.16 -20.78
CA MET A 1 19.65 12.87 -20.20
C MET A 1 19.82 12.97 -18.70
N SER A 2 18.98 13.72 -18.00
CA SER A 2 18.96 13.71 -16.54
C SER A 2 18.52 12.33 -16.07
N THR A 3 19.19 11.81 -15.05
CA THR A 3 18.80 10.54 -14.44
C THR A 3 17.50 10.72 -13.63
N PRO A 4 16.75 9.65 -13.31
CA PRO A 4 15.62 9.76 -12.40
C PRO A 4 16.00 10.40 -11.05
N CYS A 5 17.22 10.16 -10.56
CA CYS A 5 17.69 10.77 -9.31
C CYS A 5 17.95 12.27 -9.43
N ASP A 6 18.54 12.74 -10.53
CA ASP A 6 18.69 14.18 -10.77
C ASP A 6 17.30 14.85 -10.79
N TYR A 7 16.32 14.20 -11.43
CA TYR A 7 14.96 14.71 -11.51
C TYR A 7 14.28 14.80 -10.14
N ILE A 8 14.47 13.80 -9.27
CA ILE A 8 13.95 13.83 -7.89
C ILE A 8 14.58 14.96 -7.10
N ALA A 9 15.91 15.10 -7.16
CA ALA A 9 16.64 16.14 -6.44
C ALA A 9 16.16 17.56 -6.85
N ASP A 10 15.96 17.78 -8.14
CA ASP A 10 15.53 19.08 -8.68
C ASP A 10 14.07 19.45 -8.33
N ASN A 11 13.21 18.46 -8.09
CA ASN A 11 11.75 18.68 -8.01
C ASN A 11 11.09 18.33 -6.67
N MET A 12 11.74 17.55 -5.80
CA MET A 12 11.14 17.09 -4.54
C MET A 12 11.83 17.61 -3.28
N GLY A 13 13.02 18.22 -3.42
CA GLY A 13 13.79 18.78 -2.32
C GLY A 13 14.60 17.76 -1.53
N GLU A 14 15.36 18.25 -0.54
CA GLU A 14 16.40 17.50 0.17
C GLU A 14 15.89 16.36 1.06
N LEU A 15 14.59 16.32 1.36
CA LEU A 15 13.97 15.28 2.17
C LEU A 15 13.80 13.94 1.44
N PHE A 16 13.96 13.93 0.11
CA PHE A 16 13.91 12.73 -0.71
C PHE A 16 15.34 12.34 -1.11
N GLU A 17 15.78 11.16 -0.72
CA GLU A 17 17.09 10.64 -1.08
C GLU A 17 16.96 9.60 -2.19
N CYS A 18 17.65 9.82 -3.32
CA CYS A 18 17.63 8.89 -4.45
C CYS A 18 18.95 8.14 -4.56
N SER A 19 18.89 6.82 -4.77
CA SER A 19 20.08 5.97 -4.89
C SER A 19 19.83 4.78 -5.84
N PRO A 20 20.77 4.43 -6.72
CA PRO A 20 20.65 3.21 -7.52
C PRO A 20 20.88 1.97 -6.64
N ILE A 21 20.06 0.94 -6.81
CA ILE A 21 20.19 -0.35 -6.11
C ILE A 21 19.77 -1.50 -7.04
N ASN A 22 20.66 -2.48 -7.25
CA ASN A 22 20.37 -3.71 -8.01
C ASN A 22 19.69 -3.48 -9.37
N GLY A 23 20.14 -2.47 -10.13
CA GLY A 23 19.58 -2.14 -11.44
C GLY A 23 18.22 -1.42 -11.41
N ARG A 24 17.85 -0.86 -10.25
CA ARG A 24 16.64 -0.08 -10.00
C ARG A 24 17.03 1.23 -9.34
N THR A 25 16.11 2.19 -9.32
CA THR A 25 16.29 3.43 -8.58
C THR A 25 15.44 3.39 -7.31
N ARG A 26 16.07 3.45 -6.14
CA ARG A 26 15.40 3.60 -4.84
C ARG A 26 15.25 5.08 -4.52
N ILE A 27 14.07 5.44 -4.07
CA ILE A 27 13.69 6.76 -3.61
C ILE A 27 13.24 6.61 -2.16
N ARG A 28 14.11 7.03 -1.25
CA ARG A 28 13.80 7.11 0.16
C ARG A 28 12.96 8.35 0.42
N THR A 29 11.86 8.18 1.13
CA THR A 29 10.86 9.21 1.36
C THR A 29 10.97 9.75 2.78
N PRO A 30 10.41 10.94 3.09
CA PRO A 30 10.31 11.42 4.46
C PRO A 30 9.17 10.77 5.27
N TYR A 31 8.46 9.79 4.70
CA TYR A 31 7.34 9.13 5.36
C TYR A 31 7.82 7.89 6.11
N LEU A 32 7.19 7.62 7.24
CA LEU A 32 7.55 6.53 8.13
C LEU A 32 6.38 5.56 8.27
N TYR A 33 6.69 4.27 8.36
CA TYR A 33 5.79 3.28 8.91
C TYR A 33 5.53 3.56 10.41
N PRO A 34 4.45 3.01 10.98
CA PRO A 34 4.09 3.22 12.39
C PRO A 34 5.15 2.81 13.43
N ASP A 35 6.10 1.95 13.08
CA ASP A 35 7.24 1.58 13.93
C ASP A 35 8.46 2.50 13.77
N GLY A 36 8.39 3.48 12.87
CA GLY A 36 9.44 4.46 12.59
C GLY A 36 10.37 4.08 11.44
N ASP A 37 10.18 2.92 10.80
CA ASP A 37 10.95 2.56 9.61
C ASP A 37 10.57 3.45 8.42
N VAL A 38 11.54 3.72 7.54
CA VAL A 38 11.31 4.62 6.41
C VAL A 38 10.57 3.91 5.29
N ILE A 39 9.58 4.58 4.71
CA ILE A 39 8.91 4.12 3.50
C ILE A 39 9.81 4.42 2.30
N ASP A 40 10.46 3.39 1.78
CA ASP A 40 11.20 3.45 0.52
C ASP A 40 10.27 3.07 -0.65
N VAL A 41 10.38 3.78 -1.77
CA VAL A 41 9.71 3.41 -3.03
C VAL A 41 10.74 3.27 -4.15
N PHE A 42 10.40 2.52 -5.19
CA PHE A 42 11.36 2.10 -6.19
C PHE A 42 10.83 2.27 -7.59
N LEU A 43 11.66 2.84 -8.46
CA LEU A 43 11.46 2.85 -9.90
C LEU A 43 12.10 1.58 -10.50
N ALA A 44 11.28 0.71 -11.10
CA ALA A 44 11.69 -0.60 -11.57
C ALA A 44 12.73 -0.56 -12.71
N SER A 45 12.73 0.52 -13.49
CA SER A 45 13.71 0.80 -14.54
C SER A 45 13.90 2.31 -14.71
N ASP A 46 15.11 2.73 -15.09
CA ASP A 46 15.42 4.15 -15.30
C ASP A 46 14.84 4.73 -16.61
N GLY A 47 14.38 3.87 -17.52
CA GLY A 47 13.70 4.26 -18.75
C GLY A 47 12.18 4.36 -18.58
N TYR A 48 11.55 5.19 -19.42
CA TYR A 48 10.10 5.36 -19.48
C TYR A 48 9.51 4.62 -20.70
N PRO A 49 8.32 4.01 -20.58
CA PRO A 49 7.50 3.92 -19.37
C PRO A 49 8.13 3.01 -18.31
N SER A 50 7.92 3.34 -17.04
CA SER A 50 8.41 2.60 -15.89
C SER A 50 7.29 2.28 -14.90
N THR A 51 7.59 1.45 -13.91
CA THR A 51 6.70 1.17 -12.78
C THR A 51 7.36 1.64 -11.50
N LEU A 52 6.67 2.51 -10.78
CA LEU A 52 7.00 2.87 -9.40
C LEU A 52 6.29 1.89 -8.45
N THR A 53 6.99 1.35 -7.47
CA THR A 53 6.47 0.30 -6.59
C THR A 53 7.10 0.32 -5.19
N ASP A 54 6.38 -0.19 -4.19
CA ASP A 54 6.90 -0.47 -2.85
C ASP A 54 7.47 -1.89 -2.71
N PHE A 55 7.48 -2.67 -3.81
CA PHE A 55 7.85 -4.09 -3.83
C PHE A 55 7.12 -4.98 -2.81
N GLY A 56 5.96 -4.52 -2.32
CA GLY A 56 5.15 -5.24 -1.34
C GLY A 56 5.60 -5.04 0.09
N ASP A 57 6.58 -4.17 0.37
CA ASP A 57 7.06 -3.89 1.72
C ASP A 57 5.92 -3.41 2.62
N THR A 58 5.02 -2.55 2.12
CA THR A 58 3.90 -2.03 2.93
C THR A 58 2.96 -3.16 3.36
N LEU A 59 2.59 -4.04 2.43
CA LEU A 59 1.71 -5.15 2.75
C LEU A 59 2.44 -6.18 3.60
N GLY A 60 3.72 -6.46 3.33
CA GLY A 60 4.55 -7.34 4.16
C GLY A 60 4.60 -6.85 5.60
N TRP A 61 4.89 -5.56 5.80
CA TRP A 61 4.87 -4.90 7.11
C TRP A 61 3.50 -5.00 7.78
N LEU A 62 2.41 -4.72 7.06
CA LEU A 62 1.06 -4.81 7.64
C LEU A 62 0.70 -6.24 8.08
N TRP A 63 1.22 -7.26 7.38
CA TRP A 63 1.01 -8.66 7.76
C TRP A 63 1.76 -9.04 9.04
N THR A 64 2.93 -8.45 9.32
CA THR A 64 3.65 -8.74 10.57
C THR A 64 2.95 -8.16 11.81
N GLN A 65 1.97 -7.26 11.63
CA GLN A 65 1.22 -6.64 12.73
C GLN A 65 0.09 -7.51 13.29
N THR A 66 -0.18 -8.69 12.72
CA THR A 66 -1.26 -9.57 13.16
C THR A 66 -0.85 -11.04 13.18
N VAL A 67 -1.51 -11.81 14.05
CA VAL A 67 -1.38 -13.28 14.09
C VAL A 67 -2.30 -13.97 13.08
N SER A 68 -3.25 -13.23 12.50
CA SER A 68 -4.15 -13.79 11.49
C SER A 68 -3.41 -13.93 10.16
N ASN A 69 -3.47 -15.12 9.57
CA ASN A 69 -2.87 -15.41 8.27
C ASN A 69 -3.71 -14.90 7.08
N ARG A 70 -4.86 -14.25 7.33
CA ARG A 70 -5.77 -13.77 6.27
C ARG A 70 -6.39 -12.43 6.63
N ARG A 71 -6.53 -11.58 5.60
CA ARG A 71 -7.27 -10.32 5.69
C ARG A 71 -8.76 -10.57 5.54
N THR A 72 -9.55 -9.97 6.45
CA THR A 72 -11.01 -9.97 6.34
C THR A 72 -11.46 -9.20 5.08
N ASN A 73 -12.67 -9.46 4.58
CA ASN A 73 -13.22 -8.71 3.45
C ASN A 73 -13.25 -7.19 3.71
N ARG A 74 -13.50 -6.79 4.96
CA ARG A 74 -13.48 -5.38 5.39
C ARG A 74 -12.08 -4.78 5.25
N GLN A 75 -11.05 -5.48 5.71
CA GLN A 75 -9.66 -5.04 5.60
C GLN A 75 -9.22 -4.95 4.13
N GLN A 76 -9.63 -5.90 3.29
CA GLN A 76 -9.35 -5.85 1.85
C GLN A 76 -10.01 -4.63 1.19
N ARG A 77 -11.27 -4.32 1.53
CA ARG A 77 -11.96 -3.11 1.04
C ARG A 77 -11.24 -1.83 1.47
N LEU A 78 -10.79 -1.74 2.72
CA LEU A 78 -10.03 -0.58 3.20
C LEU A 78 -8.74 -0.35 2.40
N VAL A 79 -7.99 -1.42 2.11
CA VAL A 79 -6.79 -1.32 1.25
C VAL A 79 -7.18 -0.85 -0.15
N GLN A 80 -8.24 -1.40 -0.75
CA GLN A 80 -8.71 -1.00 -2.08
C GLN A 80 -9.17 0.46 -2.13
N ASP A 81 -9.83 0.94 -1.08
CA ASP A 81 -10.27 2.33 -0.97
C ASP A 81 -9.08 3.30 -0.89
N VAL A 82 -8.03 2.95 -0.15
CA VAL A 82 -6.78 3.72 -0.12
C VAL A 82 -6.14 3.74 -1.51
N CYS A 83 -6.00 2.58 -2.16
CA CYS A 83 -5.44 2.46 -3.50
C CYS A 83 -6.20 3.35 -4.51
N ARG A 84 -7.54 3.28 -4.51
CA ARG A 84 -8.39 4.10 -5.39
C ARG A 84 -8.21 5.60 -5.14
N THR A 85 -8.16 6.02 -3.87
CA THR A 85 -7.99 7.42 -3.49
C THR A 85 -6.68 8.02 -4.01
N HIS A 86 -5.60 7.23 -4.00
CA HIS A 86 -4.28 7.68 -4.43
C HIS A 86 -3.94 7.32 -5.89
N GLY A 87 -4.86 6.71 -6.64
CA GLY A 87 -4.60 6.26 -8.02
C GLY A 87 -3.43 5.25 -8.08
N VAL A 88 -3.39 4.34 -7.11
CA VAL A 88 -2.42 3.27 -6.95
C VAL A 88 -3.09 1.95 -7.27
N GLU A 89 -2.39 1.05 -7.95
CA GLU A 89 -2.85 -0.31 -8.19
C GLU A 89 -2.26 -1.26 -7.16
N LEU A 90 -3.04 -2.24 -6.71
CA LEU A 90 -2.53 -3.36 -5.93
C LEU A 90 -2.29 -4.55 -6.87
N TYR A 91 -1.03 -4.83 -7.18
CA TYR A 91 -0.64 -5.90 -8.09
C TYR A 91 0.29 -6.91 -7.42
N ARG A 92 -0.17 -8.17 -7.29
CA ARG A 92 0.60 -9.27 -6.68
C ARG A 92 1.21 -8.93 -5.30
N GLY A 93 0.47 -8.18 -4.49
CA GLY A 93 0.91 -7.77 -3.16
C GLY A 93 1.76 -6.49 -3.12
N MET A 94 2.02 -5.86 -4.27
CA MET A 94 2.77 -4.61 -4.39
C MET A 94 1.83 -3.44 -4.67
N LEU A 95 2.11 -2.28 -4.09
CA LEU A 95 1.50 -1.02 -4.47
C LEU A 95 2.26 -0.47 -5.69
N THR A 96 1.57 -0.22 -6.80
CA THR A 96 2.21 0.16 -8.07
C THR A 96 1.57 1.37 -8.72
N ILE A 97 2.39 2.23 -9.34
CA ILE A 97 1.97 3.31 -10.23
C ILE A 97 2.78 3.22 -11.53
N ARG A 98 2.11 3.29 -12.67
CA ARG A 98 2.76 3.44 -13.97
C ARG A 98 3.23 4.89 -14.17
N VAL A 99 4.46 5.07 -14.62
CA VAL A 99 5.04 6.38 -14.91
C VAL A 99 5.46 6.39 -16.38
N ASP A 100 4.78 7.18 -17.21
CA ASP A 100 5.02 7.24 -18.66
C ASP A 100 6.05 8.30 -19.05
N ALA A 101 6.27 9.32 -18.21
CA ALA A 101 7.23 10.39 -18.46
C ALA A 101 7.92 10.88 -17.17
N PRO A 102 9.14 11.45 -17.26
CA PRO A 102 9.85 12.01 -16.09
C PRO A 102 9.03 13.04 -15.31
N SER A 103 8.23 13.85 -16.01
CA SER A 103 7.39 14.89 -15.40
C SER A 103 6.34 14.36 -14.43
N GLN A 104 5.96 13.09 -14.53
CA GLN A 104 4.98 12.45 -13.65
C GLN A 104 5.62 11.88 -12.38
N LEU A 105 6.96 11.75 -12.33
CA LEU A 105 7.65 11.03 -11.27
C LEU A 105 7.42 11.63 -9.87
N PRO A 106 7.50 12.96 -9.64
CA PRO A 106 7.31 13.54 -8.29
C PRO A 106 5.92 13.31 -7.72
N ASP A 107 4.89 13.49 -8.56
CA ASP A 107 3.50 13.21 -8.20
C ASP A 107 3.30 11.72 -7.90
N ALA A 108 3.83 10.85 -8.76
CA ALA A 108 3.75 9.39 -8.55
C ALA A 108 4.42 8.95 -7.24
N VAL A 109 5.62 9.47 -6.93
CA VAL A 109 6.31 9.21 -5.66
C VAL A 109 5.43 9.64 -4.49
N THR A 110 4.93 10.88 -4.51
CA THR A 110 4.08 11.39 -3.44
C THR A 110 2.83 10.55 -3.24
N ARG A 111 2.11 10.21 -4.31
CA ARG A 111 0.89 9.39 -4.24
C ARG A 111 1.16 7.98 -3.74
N LEU A 112 2.23 7.35 -4.22
CA LEU A 112 2.59 6.00 -3.77
C LEU A 112 2.99 5.99 -2.30
N SER A 113 3.82 6.93 -1.85
CA SER A 113 4.23 7.01 -0.44
C SER A 113 3.06 7.30 0.49
N GLN A 114 2.12 8.16 0.08
CA GLN A 114 0.90 8.42 0.85
C GLN A 114 0.00 7.18 0.91
N ALA A 115 -0.15 6.44 -0.19
CA ALA A 115 -0.88 5.19 -0.18
C ALA A 115 -0.22 4.17 0.76
N ALA A 116 1.10 4.02 0.70
CA ALA A 116 1.86 3.15 1.59
C ALA A 116 1.63 3.50 3.07
N LEU A 117 1.76 4.78 3.43
CA LEU A 117 1.47 5.29 4.77
C LEU A 117 0.04 4.94 5.21
N ARG A 118 -0.97 5.24 4.38
CA ARG A 118 -2.39 4.99 4.71
C ARG A 118 -2.76 3.52 4.78
N VAL A 119 -2.12 2.67 3.97
CA VAL A 119 -2.28 1.22 4.08
C VAL A 119 -1.62 0.73 5.37
N SER A 120 -0.44 1.21 5.71
CA SER A 120 0.24 0.84 6.95
C SER A 120 -0.59 1.24 8.17
N ASP A 121 -1.20 2.44 8.17
CA ASP A 121 -2.10 2.92 9.22
C ASP A 121 -3.21 1.91 9.54
N LEU A 122 -3.66 1.08 8.59
CA LEU A 122 -4.72 0.10 8.83
C LEU A 122 -4.41 -0.93 9.92
N TRP A 123 -3.16 -1.05 10.40
CA TRP A 123 -2.75 -1.97 11.47
C TRP A 123 -3.64 -1.91 12.72
N PHE A 124 -4.19 -0.74 13.08
CA PHE A 124 -5.09 -0.61 14.22
C PHE A 124 -6.42 -1.37 14.02
N THR A 125 -6.83 -1.63 12.78
CA THR A 125 -8.00 -2.46 12.44
C THR A 125 -7.68 -3.96 12.40
N PHE A 126 -6.40 -4.34 12.52
CA PHE A 126 -5.91 -5.71 12.43
C PHE A 126 -5.58 -6.29 13.80
N ARG A 127 -5.43 -5.43 14.82
CA ARG A 127 -5.45 -5.86 16.21
C ARG A 127 -6.82 -6.42 16.51
N SER A 128 -6.86 -7.67 16.97
CA SER A 128 -8.04 -8.35 17.50
C SER A 128 -8.92 -7.34 18.24
N GLN A 129 -10.03 -6.97 17.62
CA GLN A 129 -11.09 -6.31 18.36
C GLN A 129 -11.60 -7.38 19.31
N THR A 130 -11.39 -7.17 20.60
CA THR A 130 -12.07 -7.94 21.67
C THR A 130 -13.59 -7.78 21.62
N THR A 131 -14.13 -7.08 20.61
CA THR A 131 -15.53 -6.69 20.43
C THR A 131 -15.91 -6.64 18.95
N ALA A 132 -15.52 -7.61 18.12
CA ALA A 132 -16.21 -7.77 16.84
C ALA A 132 -17.69 -8.08 17.13
N SER A 133 -18.61 -7.53 16.33
CA SER A 133 -20.02 -7.89 16.48
C SER A 133 -20.18 -9.36 16.12
N ILE A 134 -21.00 -10.12 16.87
CA ILE A 134 -21.31 -11.54 16.54
C ILE A 134 -21.73 -11.67 15.07
N ASN A 135 -22.44 -10.66 14.53
CA ASN A 135 -22.87 -10.66 13.13
C ASN A 135 -21.69 -10.56 12.14
N GLU A 136 -20.61 -9.86 12.50
CA GLU A 136 -19.39 -9.79 11.68
C GLU A 136 -18.62 -11.12 11.74
N GLU A 137 -18.52 -11.75 12.92
CA GLU A 137 -17.88 -13.05 13.08
C GLU A 137 -18.62 -14.15 12.31
N VAL A 138 -19.95 -14.17 12.39
CA VAL A 138 -20.79 -15.13 11.66
C VAL A 138 -20.67 -14.93 10.16
N GLU A 139 -20.68 -13.69 9.67
CA GLU A 139 -20.45 -13.42 8.25
C GLU A 139 -19.08 -13.91 7.78
N GLU A 140 -18.03 -13.62 8.54
CA GLU A 140 -16.68 -14.05 8.20
C GLU A 140 -16.59 -15.57 8.14
N PHE A 141 -17.20 -16.26 9.11
CA PHE A 141 -17.28 -17.72 9.17
C PHE A 141 -18.02 -18.30 7.95
N LEU A 142 -19.22 -17.78 7.64
CA LEU A 142 -20.04 -18.26 6.51
C LEU A 142 -19.37 -17.99 5.17
N THR A 143 -18.75 -16.82 5.01
CA THR A 143 -17.99 -16.46 3.80
C THR A 143 -16.78 -17.38 3.63
N GLY A 144 -16.07 -17.70 4.71
CA GLY A 144 -14.95 -18.65 4.70
C GLY A 144 -15.34 -20.06 4.26
N LEU A 145 -16.60 -20.45 4.49
CA LEU A 145 -17.19 -21.71 4.03
C LEU A 145 -17.88 -21.62 2.67
N ASN A 146 -17.87 -20.45 2.03
CA ASN A 146 -18.54 -20.18 0.75
C ASN A 146 -20.07 -20.41 0.82
N ILE A 147 -20.67 -20.12 1.97
CA ILE A 147 -22.12 -20.22 2.22
C ILE A 147 -22.74 -18.85 1.96
N GLY A 148 -23.77 -18.78 1.11
CA GLY A 148 -24.54 -17.57 0.88
C GLY A 148 -25.41 -17.22 2.09
N PHE A 149 -25.50 -15.93 2.43
CA PHE A 149 -26.32 -15.43 3.53
C PHE A 149 -26.83 -14.01 3.21
N GLU A 150 -27.94 -13.62 3.84
CA GLU A 150 -28.51 -12.26 3.75
C GLU A 150 -28.43 -11.56 5.11
N ARG A 151 -28.13 -10.26 5.11
CA ARG A 151 -28.00 -9.45 6.34
C ARG A 151 -29.33 -8.79 6.69
N GLY A 152 -29.60 -8.68 7.99
CA GLY A 152 -30.68 -7.83 8.50
C GLY A 152 -32.07 -8.46 8.47
N GLU A 153 -32.16 -9.76 8.15
CA GLU A 153 -33.40 -10.51 8.23
C GLU A 153 -33.87 -10.65 9.69
N ARG A 154 -35.14 -10.32 9.93
CA ARG A 154 -35.77 -10.52 11.24
C ARG A 154 -36.28 -11.95 11.30
N LEU A 155 -35.82 -12.72 12.28
CA LEU A 155 -36.43 -14.01 12.60
C LEU A 155 -37.90 -13.76 12.99
N ILE A 156 -38.82 -14.32 12.22
CA ILE A 156 -40.28 -14.28 12.45
C ILE A 156 -40.62 -15.25 13.59
#